data_AF-A0A653LF73-F1
#
_entry.id   AF-A0A653LF73-F1
#
_cell.length_a   1.000
_cell.length_b   1.000
_cell.length_c   1.000
_cell.angle_alpha   90.00
_cell.angle_beta   90.00
_cell.angle_gamma   90.00
#
_symmetry.space_group_name_H-M   'P 1'
#
loop_
_entity.id
_entity.type
_entity.pdbx_description
1 polymer ?
#
loop_
_entity_poly.entity_id
_entity_poly.type
_entity_poly.pdbx_seq_one_letter_code
_entity_poly.pdbx_strand_id
1 'polypeptide(L)'
;MDIGWISALVSVTSASVALGALVASVLDGRAGRRNAEFSVHRDLWWQRWSWVADRATSDDEGTRAAAGVMAAALVSRSWTTADDRWVGRALDDLTAATIEGANDDLEAE
;
A
#
# COMPACT_ATOMS: atom_id res chain seq x y z
N MET A 1 42.72 32.32 30.38
CA MET A 1 41.64 32.10 29.40
C MET A 1 40.34 32.34 30.15
N ASP A 2 39.59 33.38 29.79
CA ASP A 2 38.46 33.86 30.58
C ASP A 2 37.24 32.92 30.47
N ILE A 3 36.62 32.65 31.62
CA ILE A 3 35.42 31.80 31.77
C ILE A 3 34.28 32.26 30.84
N GLY A 4 34.17 33.57 30.58
CA GLY A 4 33.17 34.12 29.66
C GLY A 4 33.33 33.64 28.21
N TRP A 5 34.57 33.43 27.75
CA TRP A 5 34.84 32.96 26.38
C TRP A 5 34.49 31.48 26.21
N ILE A 6 34.76 30.66 27.24
CA ILE A 6 34.42 29.23 27.25
C ILE A 6 32.89 29.06 27.26
N SER A 7 32.17 29.82 28.10
CA SER A 7 30.70 29.78 28.15
C SER A 7 30.05 30.21 26.84
N ALA A 8 30.60 31.25 26.18
CA ALA A 8 30.13 31.68 24.87
C ALA A 8 30.34 30.58 23.81
N LEU A 9 31.51 29.94 23.80
CA LEU A 9 31.82 28.83 22.88
C LEU A 9 30.86 27.64 23.08
N VAL A 10 30.62 27.25 24.34
CA VAL A 10 29.69 26.16 24.67
C VAL A 10 28.27 26.50 24.22
N SER A 11 27.81 27.73 24.48
CA SER A 11 26.48 28.16 24.06
C SER A 11 26.29 28.13 22.54
N VAL A 12 27.26 28.62 21.77
CA VAL A 12 27.25 28.58 20.30
C VAL A 12 27.26 27.14 19.79
N THR A 13 28.05 26.28 20.43
CA THR A 13 28.12 24.85 20.06
C THR A 13 26.78 24.15 20.33
N SER A 14 26.18 24.36 21.50
CA SER A 14 24.88 23.80 21.84
C SER A 14 23.75 24.33 20.94
N ALA A 15 23.76 25.62 20.60
CA ALA A 15 22.81 26.20 19.67
C ALA A 15 22.94 25.57 18.26
N SER A 16 24.17 25.33 17.81
CA SER A 16 24.44 24.69 16.52
C SER A 16 23.95 23.23 16.49
N VAL A 17 24.16 22.48 17.59
CA VAL A 17 23.64 21.11 17.74
C VAL A 17 22.12 21.10 17.72
N ALA A 18 21.46 22.03 18.43
CA ALA A 18 20.01 22.13 18.46
C ALA A 18 19.41 22.43 17.07
N LEU A 19 20.05 23.34 16.32
CA LEU A 19 19.66 23.63 14.93
C LEU A 19 19.85 22.42 14.02
N GLY A 20 20.97 21.70 14.17
CA GLY A 20 21.23 20.46 13.42
C GLY A 20 20.17 19.38 13.69
N ALA A 21 19.81 19.19 14.96
CA ALA A 21 18.76 18.24 15.36
C ALA A 21 17.38 18.62 14.79
N LEU A 22 17.04 19.90 14.79
CA LEU A 22 15.79 20.40 14.21
C LEU A 22 15.70 20.13 12.70
N VAL A 23 16.78 20.42 11.96
CA VAL A 23 16.84 20.18 10.51
C VAL A 23 16.72 18.68 10.20
N ALA A 24 17.44 17.83 10.93
CA ALA A 24 17.33 16.38 10.79
C ALA A 24 15.89 15.91 11.03
N SER A 25 15.24 16.39 12.09
CA SER A 25 13.86 16.03 12.43
C SER A 25 12.84 16.47 11.38
N VAL A 26 13.05 17.63 10.74
CA VAL A 26 12.20 18.12 9.64
C VAL A 26 12.40 17.29 8.36
N LEU A 27 13.64 16.95 8.04
CA LEU A 27 13.94 16.10 6.88
C LEU A 27 13.36 14.69 7.06
N ASP A 28 13.53 14.11 8.25
CA ASP A 28 13.00 12.80 8.59
C ASP A 28 11.46 12.79 8.63
N GLY A 29 10.85 13.85 9.17
CA GLY A 29 9.39 14.03 9.12
C GLY A 29 8.84 14.18 7.69
N ARG A 30 9.59 14.80 6.77
CA ARG A 30 9.19 14.95 5.36
C ARG A 30 9.37 13.65 4.57
N ALA A 31 10.45 12.90 4.83
CA ALA A 31 10.68 11.59 4.25
C ALA A 31 9.66 10.56 4.77
N GLY A 32 9.36 10.60 6.07
CA GLY A 32 8.36 9.77 6.73
C GLY A 32 6.95 9.99 6.19
N ARG A 33 6.55 11.23 5.87
CA ARG A 33 5.22 11.50 5.28
C ARG A 33 5.00 10.81 3.93
N ARG A 34 5.99 10.85 3.03
CA ARG A 34 5.89 10.17 1.74
C ARG A 34 5.85 8.65 1.91
N ASN A 35 6.71 8.11 2.77
CA ASN A 35 6.76 6.66 2.98
C ASN A 35 5.51 6.13 3.71
N ALA A 36 4.92 6.95 4.60
CA ALA A 36 3.69 6.63 5.30
C ALA A 36 2.48 6.62 4.36
N GLU A 37 2.37 7.57 3.43
CA GLU A 37 1.28 7.58 2.44
C GLU A 37 1.30 6.30 1.57
N PHE A 38 2.47 5.87 1.09
CA PHE A 38 2.60 4.60 0.35
C PHE A 38 2.29 3.38 1.22
N SER A 39 2.73 3.39 2.49
CA SER A 39 2.52 2.27 3.40
C SER A 39 1.05 2.12 3.80
N VAL A 40 0.36 3.23 4.07
CA VAL A 40 -1.07 3.27 4.40
C VAL A 40 -1.90 2.85 3.20
N HIS A 41 -1.57 3.33 2.00
CA HIS A 41 -2.28 2.93 0.78
C HIS A 41 -2.20 1.41 0.55
N ARG A 42 -0.99 0.84 0.70
CA ARG A 42 -0.76 -0.60 0.57
C ARG A 42 -1.47 -1.41 1.66
N ASP A 43 -1.51 -0.92 2.89
CA ASP A 43 -2.20 -1.58 4.01
C ASP A 43 -3.72 -1.62 3.80
N LEU A 44 -4.32 -0.49 3.42
CA LEU A 44 -5.73 -0.40 3.08
C LEU A 44 -6.08 -1.28 1.87
N TRP A 45 -5.19 -1.34 0.87
CA TRP A 45 -5.35 -2.25 -0.26
C TRP A 45 -5.40 -3.70 0.21
N TRP A 46 -4.42 -4.14 1.01
CA TRP A 46 -4.38 -5.51 1.55
C TRP A 46 -5.60 -5.84 2.39
N GLN A 47 -6.03 -4.94 3.28
CA GLN A 47 -7.17 -5.15 4.15
C GLN A 47 -8.48 -5.37 3.38
N ARG A 48 -8.68 -4.63 2.28
CA ARG A 48 -9.88 -4.77 1.44
C ARG A 48 -9.86 -6.08 0.66
N TRP A 49 -8.72 -6.42 0.05
CA TRP A 49 -8.60 -7.63 -0.76
C TRP A 49 -8.53 -8.91 0.07
N SER A 50 -7.99 -8.87 1.29
CA SER A 50 -8.02 -10.02 2.21
C SER A 50 -9.45 -10.37 2.63
N TRP A 51 -10.30 -9.36 2.86
CA TRP A 51 -11.72 -9.57 3.17
C TRP A 51 -12.46 -10.25 2.02
N VAL A 52 -12.13 -9.88 0.77
CA VAL A 52 -12.70 -10.48 -0.44
C VAL A 52 -12.22 -11.91 -0.59
N ALA A 53 -10.92 -12.16 -0.47
CA ALA A 53 -10.32 -13.49 -0.63
C ALA A 53 -10.91 -14.50 0.37
N ASP A 54 -10.98 -14.13 1.65
CA ASP A 54 -11.56 -14.95 2.72
C ASP A 54 -12.99 -15.40 2.42
N ARG A 55 -13.79 -14.50 1.82
CA ARG A 55 -15.21 -14.77 1.47
C ARG A 55 -15.39 -15.48 0.15
N ALA A 56 -14.50 -15.22 -0.81
CA ALA A 56 -14.50 -15.93 -2.09
C ALA A 56 -14.27 -17.43 -1.90
N THR A 57 -13.53 -17.82 -0.85
CA THR A 57 -13.26 -19.22 -0.49
C THR A 57 -14.27 -19.79 0.52
N SER A 58 -15.33 -19.07 0.88
CA SER A 58 -16.34 -19.57 1.82
C SER A 58 -17.18 -20.68 1.20
N ASP A 59 -17.65 -21.62 2.02
CA ASP A 59 -18.60 -22.66 1.60
C ASP A 59 -20.03 -22.11 1.38
N ASP A 60 -20.34 -20.95 1.96
CA ASP A 60 -21.63 -20.28 1.82
C ASP A 60 -21.72 -19.49 0.50
N GLU A 61 -22.72 -19.84 -0.32
CA GLU A 61 -22.93 -19.23 -1.63
C GLU A 61 -23.26 -17.74 -1.52
N GLY A 62 -24.02 -17.33 -0.50
CA GLY A 62 -24.34 -15.91 -0.27
C GLY A 62 -23.07 -15.09 0.02
N THR A 63 -22.16 -15.66 0.79
CA THR A 63 -20.88 -15.06 1.15
C THR A 63 -19.95 -14.98 -0.06
N ARG A 64 -19.89 -16.01 -0.90
CA ARG A 64 -19.15 -15.97 -2.17
C ARG A 64 -19.71 -14.91 -3.13
N ALA A 65 -21.03 -14.82 -3.25
CA ALA A 65 -21.68 -13.80 -4.09
C ALA A 65 -21.37 -12.38 -3.59
N ALA A 66 -21.38 -12.15 -2.27
CA ALA A 66 -21.01 -10.87 -1.68
C ALA A 66 -19.54 -10.50 -1.97
N ALA A 67 -18.63 -11.48 -1.96
CA ALA A 67 -17.24 -11.29 -2.35
C ALA A 67 -17.12 -10.83 -3.81
N GLY A 68 -17.87 -11.46 -4.73
CA GLY A 68 -17.91 -11.07 -6.14
C GLY A 68 -18.39 -9.63 -6.35
N VAL A 69 -19.46 -9.22 -5.68
CA VAL A 69 -19.97 -7.84 -5.74
C VAL A 69 -18.94 -6.83 -5.23
N MET A 70 -18.27 -7.15 -4.12
CA MET A 70 -17.24 -6.28 -3.55
C MET A 70 -15.99 -6.20 -4.42
N ALA A 71 -15.54 -7.32 -5.00
CA ALA A 71 -14.44 -7.34 -5.96
C ALA A 71 -14.76 -6.45 -7.16
N ALA A 72 -15.95 -6.58 -7.74
CA ALA A 72 -16.41 -5.74 -8.84
C ALA A 72 -16.43 -4.25 -8.47
N ALA A 73 -16.88 -3.90 -7.26
CA ALA A 73 -16.88 -2.53 -6.77
C ALA A 73 -15.46 -1.96 -6.58
N LEU A 74 -14.53 -2.78 -6.09
CA LEU A 74 -13.13 -2.40 -5.87
C LEU A 74 -12.35 -2.16 -7.17
N VAL A 75 -12.82 -2.66 -8.32
CA VAL A 75 -12.14 -2.46 -9.61
C VAL A 75 -12.83 -1.44 -10.54
N SER A 76 -14.11 -1.13 -10.30
CA SER A 76 -14.93 -0.32 -11.23
C SER A 76 -15.17 1.14 -10.82
N ARG A 77 -14.95 1.48 -9.54
CA ARG A 77 -15.29 2.82 -9.02
C ARG A 77 -14.18 3.84 -9.23
N SER A 78 -14.51 5.13 -9.17
CA SER A 78 -13.57 6.24 -9.44
C SER A 78 -12.45 6.41 -8.40
N TRP A 79 -12.71 5.99 -7.16
CA TRP A 79 -11.75 6.00 -6.05
C TRP A 79 -10.78 4.80 -6.01
N THR A 80 -10.83 3.93 -7.02
CA THR A 80 -9.98 2.72 -7.08
C THR A 80 -8.58 3.07 -7.53
N THR A 81 -7.60 2.30 -7.07
CA THR A 81 -6.19 2.59 -7.32
C THR A 81 -5.61 1.74 -8.45
N ALA A 82 -4.37 2.03 -8.85
CA ALA A 82 -3.70 1.29 -9.92
C ALA A 82 -3.59 -0.20 -9.58
N ASP A 83 -3.32 -0.51 -8.31
CA ASP A 83 -3.20 -1.88 -7.79
C ASP A 83 -4.56 -2.60 -7.83
N ASP A 84 -5.65 -1.92 -7.45
CA ASP A 84 -7.00 -2.50 -7.55
C ASP A 84 -7.35 -2.87 -9.01
N ARG A 85 -7.06 -1.97 -9.96
CA ARG A 85 -7.28 -2.23 -11.40
C ARG A 85 -6.35 -3.29 -11.98
N TRP A 86 -5.18 -3.47 -11.39
CA TRP A 86 -4.27 -4.55 -11.78
C TRP A 86 -4.85 -5.91 -11.41
N VAL A 87 -5.43 -6.06 -10.21
CA VAL A 87 -6.09 -7.32 -9.80
C VAL A 87 -7.21 -7.70 -10.76
N GLY A 88 -8.06 -6.74 -11.14
CA GLY A 88 -9.13 -7.00 -12.12
C GLY A 88 -8.61 -7.56 -13.44
N ARG A 89 -7.60 -6.91 -14.02
CA ARG A 89 -6.97 -7.39 -15.27
C ARG A 89 -6.31 -8.76 -15.11
N ALA A 90 -5.61 -8.99 -14.01
CA ALA A 90 -4.98 -10.29 -13.76
C ALA A 90 -6.01 -11.43 -13.65
N LEU A 91 -7.19 -11.15 -13.08
CA LEU A 91 -8.31 -12.10 -13.04
C LEU A 91 -8.91 -12.34 -14.43
N ASP A 92 -9.08 -11.29 -15.23
CA ASP A 92 -9.55 -11.41 -16.61
C ASP A 92 -8.58 -12.25 -17.45
N ASP A 93 -7.28 -11.99 -17.33
CA ASP A 93 -6.20 -12.74 -18.01
C ASP A 93 -6.20 -14.23 -17.59
N LEU A 94 -6.35 -14.50 -16.28
CA LEU A 94 -6.42 -15.88 -15.76
C LEU A 94 -7.67 -16.62 -16.29
N THR A 95 -8.81 -15.93 -16.32
CA THR A 95 -10.07 -16.49 -16.81
C THR A 95 -9.97 -16.82 -18.29
N ALA A 96 -9.41 -15.92 -19.09
CA ALA A 96 -9.16 -16.15 -20.51
C ALA A 96 -8.24 -17.36 -20.74
N ALA A 97 -7.11 -17.44 -20.02
CA ALA A 97 -6.18 -18.56 -20.13
C ALA A 97 -6.80 -19.90 -19.72
N THR A 98 -7.70 -19.90 -18.74
CA THR A 98 -8.41 -21.11 -18.29
C THR A 98 -9.39 -21.60 -19.35
N ILE A 99 -10.10 -20.69 -20.02
CA ILE A 99 -11.04 -21.02 -21.09
C ILE A 99 -10.30 -21.54 -22.33
N GLU A 100 -9.16 -20.91 -22.68
CA GLU A 100 -8.32 -21.35 -23.79
C GLU A 100 -7.77 -22.76 -23.57
N GLY A 101 -7.18 -23.04 -22.39
CA GLY A 101 -6.70 -24.39 -22.06
C GLY A 101 -7.82 -25.44 -22.05
N ALA A 102 -9.01 -25.09 -21.57
CA ALA A 102 -10.17 -26.01 -21.61
C ALA A 102 -10.64 -26.32 -23.04
N ASN A 103 -10.52 -25.37 -23.97
CA ASN A 103 -10.82 -25.60 -25.39
C ASN A 103 -9.75 -26.47 -26.06
N ASP A 104 -8.48 -26.25 -25.76
CA ASP A 104 -7.38 -27.05 -26.31
C ASP A 104 -7.48 -28.52 -25.87
N ASP A 105 -7.87 -28.78 -24.62
CA ASP A 105 -8.11 -30.13 -24.11
C ASP A 105 -9.29 -30.83 -24.82
N LEU A 106 -10.31 -30.08 -25.24
CA LEU A 106 -11.46 -30.60 -26.00
C LEU A 106 -11.15 -30.86 -27.48
N GLU A 107 -10.20 -30.16 -28.08
CA GLU A 107 -9.74 -30.41 -29.46
C GLU A 107 -8.72 -31.56 -29.55
N ALA A 108 -8.14 -31.98 -28.42
CA ALA A 108 -7.17 -33.06 -28.32
C ALA A 108 -7.80 -34.46 -28.11
N GLU A 109 -9.10 -34.56 -27.80
CA GLU A 109 -9.90 -35.81 -27.76
C GLU A 109 -10.60 -36.11 -29.10
#